data_AF-A0A925E1H1-F1
#
_entry.id   AF-A0A925E1H1-F1
#
_cell.length_a   1.000
_cell.length_b   1.000
_cell.length_c   1.000
_cell.angle_alpha   90.00
_cell.angle_beta   90.00
_cell.angle_gamma   90.00
#
_symmetry.space_group_name_H-M   'P 1'
#
loop_
_entity.id
_entity.type
_entity.pdbx_description
1 polymer ?
#
loop_
_entity_poly.entity_id
_entity_poly.type
_entity_poly.pdbx_seq_one_letter_code
_entity_poly.pdbx_strand_id
1 'polypeptide(L)'
;MTWAILLVFLIVAGVMSLGGRKQVAWVSKMWRVHAGVANKEEWMAPEEVVNAVREDYLAITRWLQESMGHDWAQQWAAAPLYLSGVCLKRHQEILKHYRLGKFPRYKGVLRCLHQVEVRHFSEEGERCLVVDRQTSRRMATYDYWTQTRLTTQDLGDGTVVYEMAYDKQTQ
;
A
#
# COMPACT_ATOMS: atom_id res chain seq x y z
N MET A 1 12.47 -3.01 -38.55
CA MET A 1 12.75 -3.50 -37.17
C MET A 1 12.74 -2.40 -36.11
N THR A 2 13.21 -1.18 -36.40
CA THR A 2 13.23 -0.05 -35.46
C THR A 2 11.83 0.44 -35.03
N TRP A 3 10.87 0.48 -35.96
CA TRP A 3 9.49 0.92 -35.68
C TRP A 3 8.72 0.00 -34.72
N ALA A 4 8.96 -1.31 -34.80
CA ALA A 4 8.33 -2.28 -33.91
C ALA A 4 8.82 -2.13 -32.46
N ILE A 5 10.11 -1.80 -32.28
CA ILE A 5 10.70 -1.56 -30.96
C ILE A 5 10.15 -0.25 -30.36
N LEU A 6 10.01 0.80 -31.18
CA LEU A 6 9.38 2.06 -30.78
C LEU A 6 7.92 1.88 -30.31
N LEU A 7 7.15 1.06 -31.02
CA LEU A 7 5.77 0.74 -30.65
C LEU A 7 5.70 -0.01 -29.31
N VAL A 8 6.60 -0.98 -29.07
CA VAL A 8 6.66 -1.69 -27.79
C VAL A 8 7.03 -0.73 -26.66
N PHE A 9 8.00 0.17 -26.87
CA PHE A 9 8.34 1.20 -25.87
C PHE A 9 7.19 2.15 -25.57
N LEU A 10 6.43 2.58 -26.59
CA LEU A 10 5.25 3.43 -26.42
C LEU A 10 4.12 2.72 -25.70
N ILE A 11 3.91 1.42 -25.95
CA ILE A 11 2.91 0.62 -25.24
C ILE A 11 3.33 0.43 -23.78
N VAL A 12 4.61 0.10 -23.50
CA VAL A 12 5.11 -0.03 -22.13
C VAL A 12 5.05 1.31 -21.37
N ALA A 13 5.42 2.42 -22.02
CA ALA A 13 5.29 3.76 -21.45
C ALA A 13 3.83 4.16 -21.23
N GLY A 14 2.92 3.77 -22.13
CA GLY A 14 1.48 3.98 -21.99
C GLY A 14 0.88 3.19 -20.83
N VAL A 15 1.27 1.91 -20.67
CA VAL A 15 0.84 1.06 -19.56
C VAL A 15 1.43 1.52 -18.23
N MET A 16 2.68 2.00 -18.21
CA MET A 16 3.29 2.60 -17.02
C MET A 16 2.68 3.96 -16.66
N SER A 17 2.24 4.75 -17.65
CA SER A 17 1.50 6.00 -17.47
C SER A 17 0.09 5.76 -16.92
N LEU A 18 -0.58 4.68 -17.35
CA LEU A 18 -1.87 4.22 -16.83
C LEU A 18 -1.78 3.62 -15.43
N GLY A 19 -0.59 3.18 -15.01
CA GLY A 19 -0.27 2.88 -13.60
C GLY A 19 0.04 4.12 -12.76
N GLY A 20 0.02 5.32 -13.37
CA GLY A 20 0.22 6.58 -12.69
C GLY A 20 -0.99 6.94 -11.85
N ARG A 21 -0.77 6.99 -10.52
CA ARG A 21 -1.62 7.59 -9.47
C ARG A 21 -3.12 7.56 -9.79
N LYS A 22 -3.89 6.72 -9.07
CA LYS A 22 -5.33 6.97 -8.83
C LYS A 22 -5.45 8.27 -8.03
N GLN A 23 -5.38 9.35 -8.78
CA GLN A 23 -5.48 10.72 -8.37
C GLN A 23 -6.98 10.96 -8.22
N VAL A 24 -7.42 11.26 -7.00
CA VAL A 24 -8.83 11.16 -6.62
C VAL A 24 -9.69 12.11 -7.46
N ALA A 25 -10.51 11.54 -8.34
CA ALA A 25 -11.68 12.16 -8.93
C ALA A 25 -12.91 11.36 -8.46
N TRP A 26 -13.21 11.40 -7.15
CA TRP A 26 -14.44 10.82 -6.64
C TRP A 26 -15.61 11.65 -7.18
N VAL A 27 -16.22 11.22 -8.29
CA VAL A 27 -17.35 11.91 -8.94
C VAL A 27 -18.62 11.83 -8.07
N SER A 28 -18.63 10.95 -7.06
CA SER A 28 -19.81 10.58 -6.27
C SER A 28 -19.81 11.20 -4.88
N LYS A 29 -20.99 11.68 -4.45
CA LYS A 29 -21.19 12.49 -3.25
C LYS A 29 -21.10 11.65 -1.97
N MET A 30 -20.20 12.01 -1.06
CA MET A 30 -20.11 11.39 0.26
C MET A 30 -21.37 11.63 1.07
N TRP A 31 -21.74 10.67 1.92
CA TRP A 31 -22.92 10.78 2.78
C TRP A 31 -22.54 10.64 4.25
N ARG A 32 -23.36 11.22 5.12
CA ARG A 32 -23.22 11.09 6.57
C ARG A 32 -24.01 9.88 7.04
N VAL A 33 -23.38 8.95 7.76
CA VAL A 33 -24.05 7.75 8.31
C VAL A 33 -24.86 8.07 9.57
N HIS A 34 -24.47 9.11 10.31
CA HIS A 34 -25.16 9.56 11.52
C HIS A 34 -25.36 11.09 11.51
N ALA A 35 -26.21 11.59 10.62
CA ALA A 35 -26.59 12.99 10.63
C ALA A 35 -27.33 13.33 11.95
N GLY A 36 -26.82 14.28 12.74
CA GLY A 36 -27.50 14.81 13.93
C GLY A 36 -27.03 14.29 15.30
N VAL A 37 -25.94 13.51 15.37
CA VAL A 37 -25.34 13.11 16.66
C VAL A 37 -23.97 13.77 16.78
N ALA A 38 -23.85 14.78 17.65
CA ALA A 38 -22.71 15.70 17.78
C ALA A 38 -21.32 15.06 18.02
N ASN A 39 -21.24 13.73 18.22
CA ASN A 39 -20.00 12.97 18.43
C ASN A 39 -19.90 11.67 17.59
N LYS A 40 -20.75 11.50 16.56
CA LYS A 40 -20.73 10.32 15.67
C LYS A 40 -20.77 10.68 14.18
N GLU A 41 -20.45 11.92 13.83
CA GLU A 41 -20.44 12.34 12.43
C GLU A 41 -19.36 11.56 11.66
N GLU A 42 -19.79 10.50 10.99
CA GLU A 42 -18.96 9.69 10.11
C GLU A 42 -19.39 9.93 8.68
N TRP A 43 -18.46 10.44 7.87
CA TRP A 43 -18.62 10.44 6.43
C TRP A 43 -18.25 9.06 5.91
N MET A 44 -19.11 8.56 5.02
CA MET A 44 -18.83 7.38 4.23
C MET A 44 -18.82 7.74 2.76
N ALA A 45 -17.90 7.10 2.06
CA ALA A 45 -17.88 7.13 0.61
C ALA A 45 -18.79 6.03 0.04
N PRO A 46 -19.21 6.16 -1.22
CA PRO A 46 -19.89 5.11 -1.97
C PRO A 46 -19.14 3.77 -1.93
N GLU A 47 -19.88 2.67 -2.09
CA GLU A 47 -19.33 1.32 -1.95
C GLU A 47 -18.18 1.06 -2.92
N GLU A 48 -18.21 1.65 -4.12
CA GLU A 48 -17.14 1.54 -5.11
C GLU A 48 -15.84 2.18 -4.61
N VAL A 49 -15.94 3.32 -3.93
CA VAL A 49 -14.79 4.03 -3.32
C VAL A 49 -14.27 3.23 -2.14
N VAL A 50 -15.15 2.74 -1.27
CA VAL A 50 -14.78 1.86 -0.14
C VAL A 50 -14.04 0.61 -0.63
N ASN A 51 -14.52 -0.02 -1.70
CA ASN A 51 -13.89 -1.18 -2.31
C ASN A 51 -12.53 -0.82 -2.93
N ALA A 52 -12.41 0.32 -3.62
CA ALA A 52 -11.14 0.81 -4.15
C ALA A 52 -10.11 1.04 -3.04
N VAL A 53 -10.51 1.68 -1.93
CA VAL A 53 -9.63 1.88 -0.77
C VAL A 53 -9.18 0.54 -0.18
N ARG A 54 -10.09 -0.43 -0.08
CA ARG A 54 -9.76 -1.77 0.40
C ARG A 54 -8.72 -2.45 -0.48
N GLU A 55 -8.90 -2.37 -1.80
CA GLU A 55 -7.95 -2.93 -2.77
C GLU A 55 -6.59 -2.25 -2.69
N ASP A 56 -6.56 -0.92 -2.64
CA ASP A 56 -5.33 -0.14 -2.56
C ASP A 56 -4.58 -0.44 -1.24
N TYR A 57 -5.28 -0.56 -0.11
CA TYR A 57 -4.70 -1.00 1.17
C TYR A 57 -4.06 -2.39 1.10
N LEU A 58 -4.79 -3.36 0.54
CA LEU A 58 -4.30 -4.74 0.41
C LEU A 58 -3.11 -4.82 -0.57
N ALA A 59 -3.12 -4.01 -1.62
CA ALA A 59 -2.02 -3.89 -2.57
C ALA A 59 -0.76 -3.33 -1.89
N ILE A 60 -0.88 -2.26 -1.10
CA ILE A 60 0.24 -1.70 -0.32
C ILE A 60 0.79 -2.74 0.67
N THR A 61 -0.09 -3.43 1.39
CA THR A 61 0.31 -4.44 2.39
C THR A 61 1.04 -5.61 1.75
N ARG A 62 0.54 -6.10 0.60
CA ARG A 62 1.20 -7.14 -0.18
C ARG A 62 2.55 -6.67 -0.69
N TRP A 63 2.62 -5.48 -1.29
CA TRP A 63 3.87 -4.92 -1.77
C TRP A 63 4.89 -4.77 -0.65
N LEU A 64 4.51 -4.28 0.54
CA LEU A 64 5.43 -4.18 1.67
C LEU A 64 6.02 -5.54 2.07
N GLN A 65 5.23 -6.61 2.06
CA GLN A 65 5.69 -7.97 2.38
C GLN A 65 6.59 -8.56 1.31
N GLU A 66 6.29 -8.31 0.04
CA GLU A 66 6.99 -8.86 -1.12
C GLU A 66 8.25 -8.05 -1.49
N SER A 67 8.25 -6.74 -1.24
CA SER A 67 9.30 -5.77 -1.62
C SER A 67 10.69 -6.22 -1.20
N MET A 68 10.85 -6.81 -0.01
CA MET A 68 12.14 -7.30 0.49
C MET A 68 12.74 -8.47 -0.31
N GLY A 69 11.95 -9.12 -1.16
CA GLY A 69 12.42 -10.12 -2.13
C GLY A 69 12.90 -9.53 -3.45
N HIS A 70 12.62 -8.26 -3.73
CA HIS A 70 13.01 -7.58 -4.96
C HIS A 70 14.39 -6.94 -4.84
N ASP A 71 15.01 -6.67 -6.00
CA ASP A 71 16.22 -5.88 -6.08
C ASP A 71 15.97 -4.44 -5.57
N TRP A 72 17.01 -3.81 -5.02
CA TRP A 72 17.00 -2.41 -4.58
C TRP A 72 16.39 -1.44 -5.59
N ALA A 73 16.75 -1.53 -6.87
CA ALA A 73 16.29 -0.62 -7.92
C ALA A 73 14.78 -0.79 -8.18
N GLN A 74 14.30 -2.04 -8.21
CA GLN A 74 12.85 -2.33 -8.29
C GLN A 74 12.09 -1.76 -7.10
N GLN A 75 12.59 -1.95 -5.87
CA GLN A 75 11.97 -1.38 -4.67
C GLN A 75 11.94 0.14 -4.74
N TRP A 76 13.04 0.77 -5.15
CA TRP A 76 13.16 2.22 -5.27
C TRP A 76 12.14 2.81 -6.26
N ALA A 77 12.01 2.19 -7.44
CA ALA A 77 11.10 2.64 -8.48
C ALA A 77 9.62 2.44 -8.08
N ALA A 78 9.30 1.36 -7.37
CA ALA A 78 7.94 1.04 -6.97
C ALA A 78 7.48 1.81 -5.71
N ALA A 79 8.39 2.19 -4.80
CA ALA A 79 8.03 2.80 -3.52
C ALA A 79 7.09 4.03 -3.62
N PRO A 80 7.26 4.97 -4.58
CA PRO A 80 6.35 6.11 -4.73
C PRO A 80 4.92 5.75 -5.15
N LEU A 81 4.67 4.52 -5.62
CA LEU A 81 3.33 4.05 -5.97
C LEU A 81 2.51 3.67 -4.71
N TYR A 82 3.18 3.31 -3.63
CA TYR A 82 2.54 2.76 -2.42
C TYR A 82 2.78 3.62 -1.17
N LEU A 83 3.84 4.44 -1.17
CA LEU A 83 4.24 5.26 -0.03
C LEU A 83 4.34 6.73 -0.44
N SER A 84 3.94 7.61 0.49
CA SER A 84 4.07 9.05 0.35
C SER A 84 4.71 9.68 1.60
N GLY A 85 5.05 10.97 1.51
CA GLY A 85 5.49 11.78 2.64
C GLY A 85 6.66 11.19 3.45
N VAL A 86 6.49 11.13 4.77
CA VAL A 86 7.52 10.63 5.71
C VAL A 86 7.80 9.14 5.51
N CYS A 87 6.77 8.35 5.18
CA CYS A 87 6.90 6.92 4.95
C CYS A 87 7.80 6.62 3.74
N LEU A 88 7.57 7.32 2.63
CA LEU A 88 8.42 7.19 1.43
C LEU A 88 9.86 7.61 1.71
N LYS A 89 10.06 8.76 2.36
CA LYS A 89 11.41 9.24 2.72
C LYS A 89 12.15 8.21 3.57
N ARG A 90 11.50 7.68 4.62
CA ARG A 90 12.08 6.66 5.50
C ARG A 90 12.46 5.39 4.74
N HIS A 91 11.57 4.92 3.86
CA HIS A 91 11.83 3.73 3.05
C HIS A 91 13.03 3.95 2.11
N GLN A 92 13.09 5.09 1.43
CA GLN A 92 14.21 5.46 0.57
C GLN A 92 15.54 5.55 1.35
N GLU A 93 15.54 6.08 2.57
CA GLU A 93 16.74 6.07 3.42
C GLU A 93 17.22 4.65 3.74
N ILE A 94 16.32 3.72 4.07
CA ILE A 94 16.67 2.31 4.27
C ILE A 94 17.29 1.73 3.00
N LEU A 95 16.68 1.98 1.83
CA LEU A 95 17.19 1.51 0.55
C LEU A 95 18.58 2.09 0.22
N LYS A 96 18.86 3.36 0.55
CA LYS A 96 20.21 3.92 0.36
C LYS A 96 21.28 3.13 1.12
N HIS A 97 20.97 2.61 2.31
CA HIS A 97 21.89 1.75 3.05
C HIS A 97 22.15 0.42 2.33
N TYR A 98 21.11 -0.17 1.73
CA TYR A 98 21.23 -1.41 0.97
C TYR A 98 22.11 -1.23 -0.27
N ARG A 99 21.97 -0.11 -0.98
CA ARG A 99 22.83 0.25 -2.11
C ARG A 99 24.32 0.30 -1.74
N LEU A 100 24.65 0.68 -0.50
CA LEU A 100 26.02 0.71 0.02
C LEU A 100 26.50 -0.67 0.53
N GLY A 101 25.80 -1.76 0.18
CA GLY A 101 26.16 -3.13 0.57
C GLY A 101 25.71 -3.51 1.99
N LYS A 102 24.99 -2.65 2.70
CA LYS A 102 24.49 -2.93 4.07
C LYS A 102 23.11 -3.57 4.04
N PHE A 103 23.01 -4.74 3.42
CA PHE A 103 21.77 -5.51 3.39
C PHE A 103 21.39 -6.05 4.78
N PRO A 104 20.09 -6.25 5.06
CA PRO A 104 19.68 -6.84 6.32
C PRO A 104 20.13 -8.30 6.37
N ARG A 105 20.42 -8.81 7.57
CA ARG A 105 20.77 -10.23 7.74
C ARG A 105 19.55 -11.15 7.58
N TYR A 106 18.39 -10.65 7.96
CA TYR A 106 17.15 -11.43 7.99
C TYR A 106 16.03 -10.66 7.30
N LYS A 107 15.11 -11.41 6.69
CA LYS A 107 13.83 -10.89 6.21
C LYS A 107 12.67 -11.64 6.83
N GLY A 108 11.65 -10.89 7.26
CA GLY A 108 10.40 -11.44 7.78
C GLY A 108 9.30 -11.40 6.71
N VAL A 109 8.57 -12.50 6.56
CA VAL A 109 7.35 -12.57 5.73
C VAL A 109 6.16 -12.84 6.64
N LEU A 110 5.31 -11.83 6.81
CA LEU A 110 4.04 -11.95 7.54
C LEU A 110 3.00 -12.58 6.63
N ARG A 111 2.25 -13.56 7.14
CA ARG A 111 1.03 -14.09 6.50
C ARG A 111 -0.12 -13.98 7.49
N CYS A 112 -1.26 -13.53 7.02
CA CYS A 112 -2.51 -13.47 7.77
C CYS A 112 -3.70 -13.46 6.82
N LEU A 113 -4.88 -13.69 7.37
CA LEU A 113 -6.14 -13.40 6.70
C LEU A 113 -6.57 -12.00 7.10
N HIS A 114 -6.84 -11.16 6.11
CA HIS A 114 -7.24 -9.77 6.30
C HIS A 114 -8.76 -9.64 6.25
N GLN A 115 -9.35 -9.01 7.25
CA GLN A 115 -10.74 -8.58 7.24
C GLN A 115 -10.77 -7.06 7.41
N VAL A 116 -10.90 -6.37 6.27
CA VAL A 116 -10.69 -4.92 6.15
C VAL A 116 -12.01 -4.16 6.12
N GLU A 117 -12.14 -3.24 7.07
CA GLU A 117 -13.23 -2.28 7.20
C GLU A 117 -12.69 -0.87 6.91
N VAL A 118 -13.34 -0.11 6.03
CA VAL A 118 -12.97 1.27 5.71
C VAL A 118 -14.06 2.20 6.21
N ARG A 119 -13.66 3.25 6.91
CA ARG A 119 -14.53 4.11 7.71
C ARG A 119 -14.04 5.53 7.75
N HIS A 120 -14.85 6.43 8.30
CA HIS A 120 -14.44 7.79 8.67
C HIS A 120 -13.70 8.53 7.55
N PHE A 121 -14.35 8.69 6.40
CA PHE A 121 -13.81 9.54 5.35
C PHE A 121 -13.75 11.00 5.83
N SER A 122 -12.79 11.77 5.32
CA SER A 122 -12.87 13.24 5.41
C SER A 122 -13.96 13.75 4.48
N GLU A 123 -14.44 14.97 4.71
CA GLU A 123 -15.48 15.58 3.88
C GLU A 123 -15.07 15.68 2.40
N GLU A 124 -13.78 15.89 2.15
CA GLU A 124 -13.17 15.99 0.81
C GLU A 124 -12.80 14.62 0.22
N GLY A 125 -12.84 13.55 1.02
CA GLY A 125 -12.56 12.20 0.55
C GLY A 125 -11.11 11.80 0.37
N GLU A 126 -10.19 12.63 0.84
CA GLU A 126 -8.74 12.41 0.71
C GLU A 126 -8.21 11.49 1.78
N ARG A 127 -8.91 11.40 2.92
CA ARG A 127 -8.50 10.61 4.07
C ARG A 127 -9.61 9.68 4.50
N CYS A 128 -9.22 8.52 5.01
CA CYS A 128 -10.14 7.58 5.66
C CYS A 128 -9.38 6.70 6.65
N LEU A 129 -10.12 6.08 7.57
CA LEU A 129 -9.59 5.06 8.47
C LEU A 129 -9.79 3.67 7.86
N VAL A 130 -8.73 2.87 7.93
CA VAL A 130 -8.74 1.46 7.57
C VAL A 130 -8.47 0.63 8.81
N VAL A 131 -9.43 -0.22 9.16
CA VAL A 131 -9.33 -1.18 10.27
C VAL A 131 -9.17 -2.56 9.66
N ASP A 132 -8.00 -3.16 9.86
CA ASP A 132 -7.69 -4.50 9.38
C ASP A 132 -7.61 -5.46 10.56
N ARG A 133 -8.61 -6.35 10.65
CA ARG A 133 -8.63 -7.47 11.58
C ARG A 133 -7.86 -8.61 10.92
N GLN A 134 -6.69 -8.90 11.46
CA GLN A 134 -5.76 -9.89 10.97
C GLN A 134 -5.87 -11.17 11.80
N THR A 135 -6.29 -12.26 11.17
CA THR A 135 -6.37 -13.57 11.83
C THR A 135 -5.31 -14.53 11.30
N SER A 136 -4.97 -15.56 12.09
CA SER A 136 -3.96 -16.56 11.75
C SER A 136 -2.59 -15.95 11.42
N ARG A 137 -2.18 -14.91 12.17
CA ARG A 137 -0.96 -14.15 11.88
C ARG A 137 0.27 -14.99 12.19
N ARG A 138 1.08 -15.24 11.17
CA ARG A 138 2.35 -15.98 11.29
C ARG A 138 3.47 -15.25 10.59
N MET A 139 4.61 -15.12 11.25
CA MET A 139 5.82 -14.54 10.68
C MET A 139 6.81 -15.67 10.37
N ALA A 140 7.21 -15.80 9.11
CA ALA A 140 8.33 -16.64 8.72
C ALA A 140 9.57 -15.77 8.55
N THR A 141 10.64 -16.09 9.27
CA THR A 141 11.92 -15.39 9.18
C THR A 141 12.88 -16.20 8.34
N TYR A 142 13.52 -15.55 7.38
CA TYR A 142 14.49 -16.15 6.46
C TYR A 142 15.84 -15.46 6.63
N ASP A 143 16.91 -16.22 6.42
CA ASP A 143 18.21 -15.64 6.13
C ASP A 143 18.15 -14.92 4.78
N TYR A 144 18.61 -13.67 4.74
CA TYR A 144 18.43 -12.81 3.57
C TYR A 144 19.22 -13.31 2.35
N TRP A 145 20.39 -13.89 2.55
CA TRP A 145 21.28 -14.29 1.45
C TRP A 145 20.94 -15.67 0.92
N THR A 146 20.79 -16.63 1.82
CA THR A 146 20.55 -18.04 1.47
C THR A 146 19.09 -18.34 1.20
N GLN A 147 18.18 -17.40 1.52
CA GLN A 147 16.73 -17.59 1.44
C GLN A 147 16.22 -18.77 2.29
N THR A 148 17.05 -19.26 3.22
CA THR A 148 16.70 -20.40 4.07
C THR A 148 15.77 -19.94 5.17
N ARG A 149 14.67 -20.67 5.38
CA ARG A 149 13.74 -20.41 6.47
C ARG A 149 14.40 -20.79 7.80
N LEU A 150 14.53 -19.82 8.70
CA LEU A 150 15.17 -20.00 10.01
C LEU A 150 14.15 -20.36 11.09
N THR A 151 13.02 -19.66 11.11
CA THR A 151 11.98 -19.87 12.13
C THR A 151 10.62 -19.42 11.64
N THR A 152 9.59 -19.85 12.36
CA THR A 152 8.21 -19.37 12.22
C THR A 152 7.67 -19.05 13.59
N GLN A 153 7.12 -17.86 13.73
CA GLN A 153 6.45 -17.41 14.94
C GLN A 153 4.96 -17.26 14.68
N ASP A 154 4.15 -17.83 15.56
CA ASP A 154 2.73 -17.47 15.67
C ASP A 154 2.62 -16.16 16.45
N LEU A 155 1.93 -15.19 15.87
CA LEU A 155 1.79 -13.84 16.44
C LEU A 155 0.41 -13.63 17.09
N GLY A 156 -0.46 -14.64 17.07
CA GLY A 156 -1.86 -14.52 17.48
C GLY A 156 -2.65 -13.57 16.57
N ASP A 157 -3.96 -13.49 16.78
CA ASP A 157 -4.80 -12.56 16.03
C ASP A 157 -4.55 -11.11 16.49
N GLY A 158 -4.79 -10.15 15.60
CA GLY A 158 -4.54 -8.73 15.89
C GLY A 158 -5.42 -7.82 15.07
N THR A 159 -5.55 -6.57 15.51
CA THR A 159 -6.21 -5.51 14.74
C THR A 159 -5.23 -4.36 14.57
N VAL A 160 -5.10 -3.87 13.34
CA VAL A 160 -4.31 -2.70 13.02
C VAL A 160 -5.23 -1.62 12.45
N VAL A 161 -4.98 -0.38 12.84
CA VAL A 161 -5.75 0.78 12.41
C VAL A 161 -4.79 1.75 11.73
N TYR A 162 -5.11 2.11 10.49
CA TYR A 162 -4.32 3.03 9.68
C TYR A 162 -5.18 4.17 9.18
N GLU A 163 -4.57 5.34 9.00
CA GLU A 163 -5.13 6.40 8.16
C GLU A 163 -4.56 6.23 6.76
N MET A 164 -5.43 6.10 5.76
CA MET A 164 -5.05 6.19 4.35
C MET A 164 -5.27 7.61 3.87
N ALA A 165 -4.28 8.15 3.16
CA ALA A 165 -4.32 9.48 2.56
C ALA A 165 -3.99 9.40 1.07
N TYR A 166 -4.80 10.06 0.25
CA TYR A 166 -4.65 10.13 -1.20
C TYR A 166 -4.17 11.53 -1.61
N ASP A 167 -3.29 11.61 -2.60
CA ASP A 167 -2.87 12.87 -3.19
C ASP A 167 -4.04 13.50 -3.99
N LYS A 168 -4.29 14.79 -3.79
CA LYS A 168 -5.22 15.58 -4.62
C LYS A 168 -4.80 15.52 -6.09
N GLN A 169 -5.77 15.46 -7.00
CA GLN A 169 -5.53 15.92 -8.37
C GLN A 169 -5.20 17.41 -8.32
N THR A 170 -3.94 17.76 -8.56
CA THR A 170 -3.60 19.10 -9.06
C THR A 170 -4.28 19.23 -10.42
N GLN A 171 -5.36 20.01 -10.48
CA GLN A 171 -5.93 20.54 -11.73
C GLN A 171 -4.92 21.43 -12.44
#